data_AF-A0A7W6F5A6-F1
#
_entry.id   AF-A0A7W6F5A6-F1
#
_cell.length_a   1.000
_cell.length_b   1.000
_cell.length_c   1.000
_cell.angle_alpha   90.00
_cell.angle_beta   90.00
_cell.angle_gamma   90.00
#
_symmetry.space_group_name_H-M   'P 1'
#
loop_
_entity.id
_entity.type
_entity.pdbx_description
1 polymer ?
#
loop_
_entity_poly.entity_id
_entity_poly.type
_entity_poly.pdbx_seq_one_letter_code
_entity_poly.pdbx_strand_id
1 'polypeptide(L)'
;MRLAVLNCSAVLMFGLAPTAFALTPKSGEPVLAVSVWPAEPIIRSIAASDARILWLSPGGQVAIVQSSETKDLAAALYRNGASIVLAADLFSACLPTRTPR
;
A
#
# COMPACT_ATOMS: atom_id res chain seq x y z
N MET A 1 -22.21 -32.44 -8.73
CA MET A 1 -21.42 -31.46 -7.94
C MET A 1 -20.53 -30.62 -8.87
N ARG A 2 -21.07 -29.60 -9.55
CA ARG A 2 -20.29 -28.68 -10.39
C ARG A 2 -20.77 -27.22 -10.31
N LEU A 3 -22.00 -26.96 -9.86
CA LEU A 3 -22.54 -25.60 -9.68
C LEU A 3 -22.02 -24.88 -8.43
N ALA A 4 -21.74 -25.58 -7.33
CA ALA A 4 -21.31 -24.93 -6.08
C ALA A 4 -19.92 -24.28 -6.18
N VAL A 5 -19.01 -24.87 -6.97
CA VAL A 5 -17.66 -24.34 -7.20
C VAL A 5 -17.72 -23.04 -8.03
N LEU A 6 -18.67 -22.94 -8.96
CA LEU A 6 -18.87 -21.74 -9.78
C LEU A 6 -19.32 -20.53 -8.94
N ASN A 7 -20.20 -20.78 -7.95
CA ASN A 7 -20.73 -19.72 -7.08
C ASN A 7 -19.71 -19.19 -6.07
N CYS A 8 -18.88 -20.04 -5.45
CA CYS A 8 -17.82 -19.53 -4.58
C CYS A 8 -16.80 -18.66 -5.33
N SER A 9 -16.48 -19.03 -6.57
CA SER A 9 -15.54 -18.29 -7.42
C SER A 9 -16.10 -16.93 -7.81
N ALA A 10 -17.40 -16.86 -8.16
CA ALA A 10 -18.09 -15.62 -8.48
C ALA A 10 -18.23 -14.71 -7.26
N VAL A 11 -18.60 -15.24 -6.08
CA VAL A 11 -18.67 -14.46 -4.84
C VAL A 11 -17.30 -13.92 -4.43
N LEU A 12 -16.23 -14.69 -4.61
CA LEU A 12 -14.86 -14.21 -4.40
C LEU A 12 -14.50 -13.10 -5.40
N MET A 13 -14.79 -13.24 -6.70
CA MET A 13 -14.51 -12.16 -7.65
C MET A 13 -15.33 -10.89 -7.40
N PHE A 14 -16.65 -11.01 -7.19
CA PHE A 14 -17.52 -9.84 -7.01
C PHE A 14 -17.40 -9.21 -5.61
N GLY A 15 -17.00 -9.97 -4.59
CA GLY A 15 -16.74 -9.46 -3.25
C GLY A 15 -15.32 -8.90 -3.05
N LEU A 16 -14.32 -9.49 -3.72
CA LEU A 16 -12.92 -9.05 -3.58
C LEU A 16 -12.50 -8.00 -4.60
N ALA A 17 -13.15 -7.91 -5.77
CA ALA A 17 -12.82 -6.86 -6.73
C ALA A 17 -13.06 -5.44 -6.20
N PRO A 18 -14.17 -5.13 -5.50
CA PRO A 18 -14.38 -3.79 -4.94
C PRO A 18 -13.38 -3.45 -3.84
N THR A 19 -13.02 -4.42 -3.01
CA THR A 19 -12.04 -4.23 -1.93
C THR A 19 -10.64 -4.05 -2.49
N ALA A 20 -10.24 -4.85 -3.49
CA ALA A 20 -8.98 -4.65 -4.20
C ALA A 20 -8.92 -3.24 -4.82
N PHE A 21 -10.01 -2.77 -5.44
CA PHE A 21 -10.08 -1.43 -6.04
C PHE A 21 -10.01 -0.31 -5.00
N ALA A 22 -10.69 -0.45 -3.87
CA ALA A 22 -10.62 0.50 -2.76
C ALA A 22 -9.23 0.53 -2.09
N LEU A 23 -8.51 -0.60 -2.12
CA LEU A 23 -7.15 -0.72 -1.60
C LEU A 23 -6.09 -0.28 -2.62
N THR A 24 -6.46 -0.10 -3.89
CA THR A 24 -5.52 0.24 -4.96
C THR A 24 -5.10 1.70 -4.81
N PRO A 25 -3.81 2.01 -4.65
CA PRO A 25 -3.35 3.38 -4.53
C PRO A 25 -3.65 4.17 -5.81
N LYS A 26 -4.26 5.35 -5.71
CA LYS A 26 -4.36 6.25 -6.87
C LYS A 26 -3.08 7.07 -7.03
N SER A 27 -2.86 7.55 -8.24
CA SER A 27 -1.69 8.38 -8.55
C SER A 27 -1.68 9.66 -7.70
N GLY A 28 -0.54 9.94 -7.05
CA GLY A 28 -0.36 11.11 -6.18
C GLY A 28 -0.96 10.99 -4.76
N GLU A 29 -1.74 9.94 -4.49
CA GLU A 29 -2.24 9.67 -3.14
C GLU A 29 -1.14 9.08 -2.24
N PRO A 30 -1.18 9.32 -0.92
CA PRO A 30 -0.27 8.66 -0.01
C PRO A 30 -0.53 7.15 0.03
N VAL A 31 0.55 6.39 0.21
CA VAL A 31 0.58 4.93 0.10
C VAL A 31 1.18 4.33 1.35
N LEU A 32 0.53 3.31 1.90
CA LEU A 32 1.05 2.47 2.96
C LEU A 32 1.90 1.36 2.34
N ALA A 33 3.15 1.24 2.78
CA ALA A 33 4.07 0.18 2.39
C ALA A 33 4.44 -0.67 3.61
N VAL A 34 4.40 -1.99 3.46
CA VAL A 34 4.71 -2.96 4.53
C VAL A 34 5.78 -3.94 4.05
N SER A 35 6.80 -4.13 4.86
CA SER A 35 7.80 -5.20 4.73
C SER A 35 7.39 -6.35 5.66
N VAL A 36 7.16 -7.54 5.10
CA VAL A 36 6.79 -8.75 5.86
C VAL A 36 8.04 -9.56 6.24
N TRP A 37 9.19 -9.25 5.65
CA TRP A 37 10.44 -9.97 5.90
C TRP A 37 11.31 -9.22 6.93
N PRO A 38 11.70 -9.86 8.05
CA PRO A 38 12.47 -9.21 9.11
C PRO A 38 13.90 -8.85 8.72
N ALA A 39 14.36 -9.26 7.52
CA ALA A 39 15.75 -9.08 7.10
C ALA A 39 16.08 -7.66 6.63
N GLU A 40 15.11 -6.89 6.10
CA GLU A 40 15.36 -5.52 5.66
C GLU A 40 14.24 -4.54 6.05
N PRO A 41 14.59 -3.43 6.73
CA PRO A 41 13.65 -2.34 7.00
C PRO A 41 13.11 -1.76 5.69
N ILE A 42 11.81 -1.40 5.67
CA ILE A 42 11.16 -0.79 4.50
C ILE A 42 11.83 0.52 4.06
N ILE A 43 12.61 1.14 4.96
CA ILE A 43 13.40 2.35 4.71
C ILE A 43 14.31 2.19 3.49
N ARG A 44 14.93 1.03 3.29
CA ARG A 44 15.81 0.80 2.13
C ARG A 44 15.02 0.80 0.82
N SER A 45 13.85 0.16 0.82
CA SER A 45 12.93 0.15 -0.34
C SER A 45 12.41 1.55 -0.67
N ILE A 46 12.14 2.35 0.36
CA ILE A 46 11.68 3.73 0.22
C ILE A 46 12.81 4.64 -0.25
N ALA A 47 14.03 4.47 0.27
CA ALA A 47 15.19 5.25 -0.16
C ALA A 47 15.55 5.00 -1.64
N ALA A 48 15.25 3.81 -2.16
CA ALA A 48 15.38 3.48 -3.58
C ALA A 48 14.21 4.03 -4.43
N SER A 49 13.28 4.77 -3.84
CA SER A 49 12.16 5.43 -4.53
C SER A 49 12.20 6.94 -4.27
N ASP A 50 11.66 7.76 -5.18
CA ASP A 50 11.47 9.20 -4.98
C ASP A 50 10.27 9.50 -4.06
N ALA A 51 10.12 8.73 -2.99
CA ALA A 51 9.00 8.80 -2.07
C ALA A 51 9.42 9.45 -0.76
N ARG A 52 8.61 10.41 -0.31
CA ARG A 52 8.77 11.06 0.98
C ARG A 52 8.06 10.26 2.07
N ILE A 53 8.76 9.96 3.15
CA ILE A 53 8.17 9.33 4.34
C ILE A 53 7.29 10.36 5.07
N LEU A 54 6.01 10.04 5.23
CA LEU A 54 5.06 10.79 6.04
C LEU A 54 4.97 10.23 7.47
N TRP A 55 5.10 8.92 7.60
CA TRP A 55 5.10 8.22 8.88
C TRP A 55 5.87 6.91 8.77
N LEU A 56 6.51 6.49 9.86
CA LEU A 56 7.26 5.24 9.95
C LEU A 56 6.96 4.58 11.29
N SER A 57 6.68 3.28 11.30
CA SER A 57 6.49 2.53 12.53
C SER A 57 7.82 2.43 13.31
N PRO A 58 7.79 2.32 14.65
CA PRO A 58 9.00 2.21 15.46
C PRO A 58 9.93 1.05 15.05
N GLY A 59 9.36 -0.01 14.49
CA GLY A 59 10.10 -1.18 13.99
C GLY A 59 10.59 -1.05 12.54
N GLY A 60 10.29 0.04 11.83
CA GLY A 60 10.77 0.28 10.47
C GLY A 60 10.23 -0.71 9.42
N GLN A 61 9.13 -1.40 9.72
CA GLN A 61 8.50 -2.39 8.84
C GLN A 61 7.33 -1.81 8.06
N VAL A 62 6.72 -0.76 8.59
CA VAL A 62 5.54 -0.11 8.01
C VAL A 62 5.84 1.36 7.83
N ALA A 63 5.59 1.88 6.64
CA ALA A 63 5.73 3.29 6.36
C ALA A 63 4.54 3.78 5.56
N ILE A 64 4.16 5.03 5.79
CA ILE A 64 3.28 5.76 4.90
C ILE A 64 4.15 6.75 4.13
N VAL A 65 4.10 6.66 2.80
CA VAL A 65 4.92 7.44 1.89
C VAL A 65 4.07 8.16 0.86
N GLN A 66 4.56 9.28 0.34
CA GLN A 66 3.94 10.01 -0.75
C GLN A 66 5.02 10.44 -1.74
N SER A 67 4.77 10.28 -3.03
CA SER A 67 5.65 10.83 -4.08
C SER A 67 4.97 12.00 -4.75
N SER A 68 5.76 13.03 -5.04
CA SER A 68 5.31 14.21 -5.78
C SER A 68 5.50 14.04 -7.29
N GLU A 69 6.34 13.11 -7.73
CA GLU A 69 6.78 12.97 -9.13
C GLU A 69 6.44 11.62 -9.75
N THR A 70 6.43 10.54 -8.95
CA THR A 70 6.24 9.18 -9.49
C THR A 70 4.75 8.87 -9.68
N LYS A 71 4.32 8.71 -10.93
CA LYS A 71 2.93 8.30 -11.26
C LYS A 71 2.58 6.88 -10.76
N ASP A 72 3.58 6.00 -10.68
CA ASP A 72 3.49 4.58 -10.29
C ASP A 72 4.31 4.24 -9.03
N LEU A 73 4.11 5.02 -7.97
CA LEU A 73 4.79 4.82 -6.69
C LEU A 73 4.61 3.38 -6.16
N ALA A 74 3.41 2.82 -6.30
CA ALA A 74 3.13 1.47 -5.81
C ALA A 74 3.99 0.39 -6.50
N ALA A 75 4.13 0.47 -7.82
CA ALA A 75 4.97 -0.45 -8.57
C ALA A 75 6.46 -0.27 -8.23
N ALA A 76 6.91 0.96 -8.00
CA ALA A 76 8.28 1.22 -7.55
C ALA A 76 8.57 0.59 -6.17
N LEU A 77 7.64 0.71 -5.22
CA LEU A 77 7.77 0.12 -3.89
C LEU A 77 7.81 -1.41 -3.95
N TYR A 78 6.93 -2.04 -4.75
CA TYR A 78 6.97 -3.50 -4.95
C TYR A 78 8.30 -3.96 -5.57
N ARG A 79 8.81 -3.28 -6.60
CA ARG A 79 10.10 -3.61 -7.21
C ARG A 79 11.27 -3.48 -6.23
N ASN A 80 11.16 -2.55 -5.29
CA ASN A 80 12.19 -2.27 -4.29
C ASN A 80 12.06 -3.13 -3.02
N GLY A 81 11.13 -4.08 -2.97
CA GLY A 81 11.03 -5.06 -1.88
C GLY A 81 9.89 -4.83 -0.88
N ALA A 82 8.99 -3.87 -1.11
CA ALA A 82 7.75 -3.80 -0.35
C ALA A 82 6.91 -5.05 -0.60
N SER A 83 6.42 -5.69 0.47
CA SER A 83 5.62 -6.90 0.38
C SER A 83 4.14 -6.61 0.15
N ILE A 84 3.64 -5.54 0.76
CA ILE A 84 2.25 -5.10 0.64
C ILE A 84 2.24 -3.59 0.46
N VAL A 85 1.46 -3.12 -0.50
CA VAL A 85 1.30 -1.70 -0.82
C VAL A 85 -0.19 -1.38 -0.95
N LEU A 86 -0.70 -0.43 -0.16
CA LEU A 86 -2.12 -0.12 -0.02
C LEU A 86 -2.36 1.40 -0.05
N ALA A 87 -3.56 1.82 -0.44
CA ALA A 87 -3.99 3.21 -0.27
C ALA A 87 -3.96 3.61 1.22
N ALA A 88 -3.36 4.76 1.53
CA ALA A 88 -3.24 5.23 2.91
C ALA A 88 -4.51 5.94 3.44
N ASP A 89 -5.50 6.20 2.60
CA ASP A 89 -6.76 6.85 2.97
C ASP A 89 -7.56 6.04 4.01
N LEU A 90 -7.53 4.71 3.88
CA LEU A 90 -8.07 3.75 4.84
C LEU A 90 -7.39 3.81 6.21
N PHE A 91 -6.19 4.41 6.26
CA PHE A 91 -5.39 4.59 7.47
C PHE A 91 -5.27 6.07 7.85
N SER A 92 -6.23 6.90 7.42
CA SER A 92 -6.24 8.35 7.67
C SER A 92 -6.16 8.73 9.15
N ALA A 93 -6.67 7.89 10.05
CA ALA A 93 -6.52 8.07 11.51
C ALA A 93 -5.07 7.89 12.01
N CYS A 94 -4.23 7.16 11.27
CA CYS A 94 -2.82 6.92 11.57
C CYS A 94 -1.90 7.92 10.87
N LEU A 95 -2.42 8.73 9.93
CA LEU A 95 -1.66 9.78 9.29
C LEU A 95 -1.47 10.93 10.29
N PRO A 96 -0.28 11.55 10.34
CA PRO A 96 -0.16 12.84 11.00
C PRO A 96 -1.19 13.78 10.37
N THR A 97 -2.06 14.38 11.19
CA THR A 97 -3.06 15.35 10.72
C THR A 97 -2.35 16.36 9.84
N ARG A 98 -2.72 16.39 8.57
CA ARG A 98 -2.20 17.35 7.59
C ARG A 98 -2.67 18.74 8.06
N THR A 99 -1.97 19.36 9.00
CA THR A 99 -2.21 20.76 9.37
C THR A 99 -1.88 21.57 8.13
N PRO A 100 -2.87 22.24 7.50
CA PRO A 100 -2.56 23.18 6.43
C PRO A 100 -1.65 24.26 7.01
N ARG A 101 -0.55 24.55 6.33
CA ARG A 101 0.30 25.70 6.62
C ARG A 101 0.14 26.69 5.48
#